data_AF-A0A7V7D5X6-F1
#
_entry.id   AF-A0A7V7D5X6-F1
#
_cell.length_a   1.000
_cell.length_b   1.000
_cell.length_c   1.000
_cell.angle_alpha   90.00
_cell.angle_beta   90.00
_cell.angle_gamma   90.00
#
_symmetry.space_group_name_H-M   'P 1'
#
loop_
_entity.id
_entity.type
_entity.pdbx_description
1 polymer ?
#
loop_
_entity_poly.entity_id
_entity_poly.type
_entity_poly.pdbx_seq_one_letter_code
_entity_poly.pdbx_strand_id
1 'polypeptide(L)'
;MHKFVSLTVLLLFLYGCQAGGKPDSIEKSTLKTGLQESSDGLVLTVAGETITSDEIIMIATEPFKPIAQSSDYERFRQQAKPQLEEVITIRISNILLYQQAKENTGEGIEQMLERPAEAEVRRFIVGFGGDYIKAEQALKRQGMNWADFKEYQKKMILTEYYAASQLPKTGPVTYSELRTSYNRTKDEFFAIPAAIKLRLIDIEPAKLEVADPNQDRLEQARKLA
;
A
#
# COMPACT_ATOMS: atom_id res chain seq x y z
N MET A 1 -14.29 -37.47 19.80
CA MET A 1 -15.02 -37.29 18.52
C MET A 1 -15.53 -35.87 18.47
N HIS A 2 -15.17 -34.93 17.62
CA HIS A 2 -14.20 -34.80 16.53
C HIS A 2 -13.67 -33.35 16.61
N LYS A 3 -12.35 -33.16 16.47
CA LYS A 3 -11.70 -31.85 16.26
C LYS A 3 -10.65 -32.02 15.16
N PHE A 4 -10.35 -30.92 14.47
CA PHE A 4 -9.33 -30.73 13.41
C PHE A 4 -9.71 -31.13 11.99
N VAL A 5 -10.24 -30.15 11.23
CA VAL A 5 -9.95 -30.02 9.79
C VAL A 5 -9.47 -28.59 9.60
N SER A 6 -8.17 -28.40 9.78
CA SER A 6 -7.43 -27.14 9.63
C SER A 6 -6.47 -27.34 8.47
N LEU A 7 -6.62 -26.50 7.44
CA LEU A 7 -5.50 -25.88 6.73
C LEU A 7 -4.42 -26.81 6.15
N THR A 8 -4.71 -27.47 5.03
CA THR A 8 -3.68 -28.05 4.14
C THR A 8 -4.12 -27.98 2.67
N VAL A 9 -3.96 -26.81 2.04
CA VAL A 9 -3.92 -26.68 0.56
C VAL A 9 -2.73 -25.80 0.09
N LEU A 10 -1.88 -25.32 1.00
CA LEU A 10 -0.73 -24.48 0.66
C LEU A 10 0.61 -25.27 0.65
N LEU A 11 0.68 -26.40 -0.06
CA LEU A 11 1.91 -27.21 -0.14
C LEU A 11 2.07 -28.05 -1.42
N LEU A 12 1.56 -27.57 -2.56
CA LEU A 12 1.69 -28.27 -3.86
C LEU A 12 2.34 -27.46 -5.01
N PHE A 13 3.13 -26.42 -4.71
CA PHE A 13 3.90 -25.70 -5.74
C PHE A 13 5.43 -25.62 -5.50
N LEU A 14 5.99 -26.46 -4.62
CA LEU A 14 7.44 -26.51 -4.37
C LEU A 14 8.14 -27.80 -4.80
N TYR A 15 7.60 -28.54 -5.78
CA TYR A 15 8.32 -29.65 -6.40
C TYR A 15 8.21 -29.57 -7.92
N GLY A 16 9.25 -29.04 -8.55
CA GLY A 16 9.39 -29.09 -10.00
C GLY A 16 10.40 -28.11 -10.58
N CYS A 17 11.70 -28.29 -10.29
CA CYS A 17 12.77 -28.25 -11.28
C CYS A 17 14.15 -28.42 -10.62
N GLN A 18 14.68 -29.63 -10.71
CA GLN A 18 16.11 -29.92 -10.57
C GLN A 18 16.62 -30.40 -11.93
N ALA A 19 17.35 -29.53 -12.64
CA ALA A 19 18.34 -29.83 -13.68
C ALA A 19 19.09 -28.50 -13.87
N GLY A 20 20.37 -28.35 -13.53
CA GLY A 20 21.50 -29.15 -13.96
C GLY A 20 22.33 -28.28 -14.93
N GLY A 21 23.19 -27.43 -14.38
CA GLY A 21 24.12 -26.61 -15.17
C GLY A 21 24.80 -25.53 -14.32
N LYS A 22 26.08 -25.71 -13.99
CA LYS A 22 26.96 -24.62 -13.53
C LYS A 22 27.18 -23.64 -14.69
N PRO A 23 27.30 -22.34 -14.39
CA PRO A 23 28.31 -21.54 -15.04
C PRO A 23 29.26 -20.90 -14.03
N ASP A 24 30.45 -20.66 -14.53
CA ASP A 24 31.68 -20.32 -13.82
C ASP A 24 31.68 -18.95 -13.11
N SER A 25 32.59 -18.89 -12.13
CA SER A 25 33.21 -17.72 -11.50
C SER A 25 32.66 -16.34 -11.83
N ILE A 26 31.97 -15.72 -10.87
CA ILE A 26 31.83 -14.26 -10.82
C ILE A 26 33.14 -13.72 -10.24
N GLU A 27 33.99 -13.20 -11.12
CA GLU A 27 35.12 -12.35 -10.78
C GLU A 27 34.63 -11.15 -9.96
N LYS A 28 35.34 -10.88 -8.86
CA LYS A 28 35.24 -9.64 -8.10
C LYS A 28 35.67 -8.47 -8.97
N SER A 29 34.73 -7.74 -9.56
CA SER A 29 34.99 -6.39 -10.05
C SER A 29 34.63 -5.36 -8.98
N THR A 30 35.67 -4.65 -8.54
CA THR A 30 35.63 -3.51 -7.64
C THR A 30 34.69 -2.43 -8.15
N LEU A 31 33.61 -2.17 -7.40
CA LEU A 31 32.69 -1.08 -7.67
C LEU A 31 33.28 0.22 -7.11
N LYS A 32 33.84 1.05 -8.00
CA LYS A 32 34.05 2.47 -7.75
C LYS A 32 33.57 3.25 -8.97
N THR A 33 32.74 4.25 -8.69
CA THR A 33 32.41 5.43 -9.51
C THR A 33 31.34 5.29 -10.59
N GLY A 34 30.31 6.13 -10.48
CA GLY A 34 29.35 6.47 -11.54
C GLY A 34 28.01 5.76 -11.40
N LEU A 35 26.97 6.49 -11.02
CA LEU A 35 25.58 6.14 -11.34
C LEU A 35 25.47 6.09 -12.86
N GLN A 36 25.78 4.93 -13.44
CA GLN A 36 25.55 4.64 -14.84
C GLN A 36 24.04 4.35 -14.94
N GLU A 37 23.31 5.19 -15.67
CA GLU A 37 21.95 4.88 -16.10
C GLU A 37 22.01 3.54 -16.86
N SER A 38 21.57 2.47 -16.22
CA SER A 38 21.43 1.18 -16.84
C SER A 38 20.25 1.25 -17.80
N SER A 39 20.55 1.66 -19.04
CA SER A 39 19.61 1.81 -20.16
C SER A 39 19.21 0.48 -20.82
N ASP A 40 19.18 -0.62 -20.07
CA ASP A 40 18.55 -1.88 -20.47
C ASP A 40 17.68 -2.35 -19.30
N GLY A 41 16.46 -1.79 -19.27
CA GLY A 41 15.53 -1.93 -18.16
C GLY A 41 15.22 -3.39 -17.88
N LEU A 42 15.28 -3.79 -16.61
CA LEU A 42 14.86 -5.12 -16.19
C LEU A 42 13.36 -5.24 -16.44
N VAL A 43 12.99 -6.24 -17.24
CA VAL A 43 11.60 -6.51 -17.64
C VAL A 43 11.16 -7.86 -17.08
N LEU A 44 9.94 -7.88 -16.53
CA LEU A 44 9.22 -9.09 -16.18
C LEU A 44 7.99 -9.21 -17.08
N THR A 45 7.90 -10.28 -17.88
CA THR A 45 6.71 -10.55 -18.69
C THR A 45 5.75 -11.48 -17.93
N VAL A 46 4.50 -11.06 -17.78
CA VAL A 46 3.44 -11.83 -17.13
C VAL A 46 2.26 -11.91 -18.09
N ALA A 47 1.99 -13.12 -18.56
CA ALA A 47 0.86 -13.42 -19.43
C ALA A 47 0.78 -12.52 -20.69
N GLY A 48 1.93 -12.12 -21.23
CA GLY A 48 2.02 -11.25 -22.41
C GLY A 48 2.03 -9.75 -22.10
N GLU A 49 1.86 -9.34 -20.85
CA GLU A 49 2.10 -7.96 -20.41
C GLU A 49 3.53 -7.79 -19.87
N THR A 50 4.11 -6.63 -20.10
CA THR A 50 5.48 -6.27 -19.70
C THR A 50 5.41 -5.37 -18.47
N ILE A 51 6.09 -5.76 -17.39
CA ILE A 51 6.33 -4.93 -16.21
C ILE A 51 7.79 -4.47 -16.28
N THR A 52 8.01 -3.17 -16.35
CA THR A 52 9.37 -2.59 -16.37
C THR A 52 9.85 -2.22 -14.97
N SER A 53 11.17 -2.24 -14.74
CA SER A 53 11.76 -1.74 -13.50
C SER A 53 11.39 -0.29 -13.21
N ASP A 54 11.31 0.54 -14.25
CA ASP A 54 11.03 1.97 -14.11
C ASP A 54 9.61 2.22 -13.60
N GLU A 55 8.63 1.45 -14.09
CA GLU A 55 7.26 1.48 -13.55
C GLU A 55 7.22 1.16 -12.06
N ILE A 56 7.95 0.12 -11.62
CA ILE A 56 7.98 -0.30 -10.22
C ILE A 56 8.72 0.74 -9.37
N ILE A 57 9.88 1.20 -9.83
CA ILE A 57 10.69 2.19 -9.12
C ILE A 57 9.93 3.50 -8.96
N MET A 58 9.24 3.98 -10.00
CA MET A 58 8.49 5.23 -9.95
C MET A 58 7.40 5.22 -8.87
N ILE A 59 6.66 4.11 -8.72
CA ILE A 59 5.66 3.93 -7.65
C ILE A 59 6.32 3.97 -6.27
N ALA A 60 7.49 3.36 -6.17
CA ALA A 60 8.25 3.18 -4.94
C ALA A 60 9.11 4.39 -4.53
N THR A 61 9.41 5.32 -5.44
CA THR A 61 10.48 6.32 -5.27
C THR A 61 10.21 7.29 -4.13
N GLU A 62 9.03 7.92 -4.08
CA GLU A 62 8.73 8.94 -3.06
C GLU A 62 8.70 8.35 -1.63
N PRO A 63 8.08 7.19 -1.36
CA PRO A 63 8.17 6.53 -0.06
C PRO A 63 9.60 6.22 0.41
N PHE A 64 10.49 5.87 -0.52
CA PHE A 64 11.86 5.45 -0.19
C PHE A 64 12.88 6.59 -0.09
N LYS A 65 12.56 7.77 -0.60
CA LYS A 65 13.48 8.93 -0.61
C LYS A 65 14.03 9.29 0.78
N PRO A 66 13.24 9.34 1.86
CA PRO A 66 13.79 9.64 3.19
C PRO A 66 14.71 8.54 3.73
N ILE A 67 14.40 7.28 3.40
CA ILE A 67 15.20 6.12 3.83
C ILE A 67 16.55 6.11 3.10
N ALA A 68 16.53 6.35 1.79
CA ALA A 68 17.73 6.46 0.98
C ALA A 68 18.66 7.60 1.41
N GLN A 69 18.11 8.69 1.94
CA GLN A 69 18.89 9.85 2.40
C GLN A 69 19.49 9.66 3.81
N SER A 70 18.91 8.78 4.63
CA SER A 70 19.25 8.65 6.05
C SER A 70 19.93 7.33 6.43
N SER A 71 20.02 6.37 5.50
CA SER A 71 20.50 5.01 5.75
C SER A 71 21.62 4.60 4.80
N ASP A 72 22.46 3.65 5.23
CA ASP A 72 23.39 2.97 4.34
C ASP A 72 22.65 2.00 3.39
N TYR A 73 23.36 1.53 2.37
CA TYR A 73 22.79 0.68 1.32
C TYR A 73 22.16 -0.61 1.85
N GLU A 74 22.79 -1.28 2.81
CA GLU A 74 22.27 -2.57 3.32
C GLU A 74 20.98 -2.36 4.11
N ARG A 75 20.94 -1.29 4.92
CA ARG A 75 19.73 -0.93 5.66
C ARG A 75 18.60 -0.49 4.73
N PHE A 76 18.92 0.32 3.70
CA PHE A 76 17.97 0.68 2.65
C PHE A 76 17.40 -0.58 1.98
N ARG A 77 18.27 -1.50 1.55
CA ARG A 77 17.88 -2.74 0.87
C ARG A 77 16.96 -3.60 1.74
N GLN A 78 17.28 -3.77 3.02
CA GLN A 78 16.48 -4.56 3.95
C GLN A 78 15.07 -3.96 4.15
N GLN A 79 14.95 -2.64 4.13
CA GLN A 79 13.67 -1.94 4.30
C GLN A 79 12.86 -1.85 3.00
N ALA A 80 13.53 -1.65 1.87
CA ALA A 80 12.89 -1.48 0.57
C ALA A 80 12.44 -2.80 -0.06
N LYS A 81 13.21 -3.88 0.12
CA LYS A 81 12.93 -5.19 -0.48
C LYS A 81 11.50 -5.70 -0.24
N PRO A 82 10.98 -5.82 1.00
CA PRO A 82 9.65 -6.39 1.22
C PRO A 82 8.53 -5.55 0.57
N GLN A 83 8.69 -4.23 0.56
CA GLN A 83 7.74 -3.32 -0.06
C GLN A 83 7.79 -3.39 -1.59
N LEU A 84 8.98 -3.52 -2.20
CA LEU A 84 9.11 -3.74 -3.64
C LEU A 84 8.54 -5.11 -4.05
N GLU A 85 8.76 -6.15 -3.25
CA GLU A 85 8.14 -7.47 -3.45
C GLU A 85 6.61 -7.39 -3.41
N GLU A 86 6.05 -6.61 -2.48
CA GLU A 86 4.61 -6.35 -2.40
C GLU A 86 4.09 -5.62 -3.65
N VAL A 87 4.75 -4.55 -4.09
CA VAL A 87 4.37 -3.80 -5.30
C VAL A 87 4.40 -4.73 -6.52
N ILE A 88 5.45 -5.52 -6.69
CA ILE A 88 5.55 -6.49 -7.80
C ILE A 88 4.43 -7.54 -7.69
N THR A 89 4.21 -8.10 -6.50
CA THR A 89 3.17 -9.12 -6.28
C THR A 89 1.78 -8.59 -6.62
N ILE A 90 1.47 -7.35 -6.22
CA ILE A 90 0.20 -6.68 -6.56
C ILE A 90 0.08 -6.51 -8.08
N ARG A 91 1.15 -6.08 -8.77
CA ARG A 91 1.13 -5.92 -10.24
C ARG A 91 0.89 -7.24 -10.97
N ILE A 92 1.61 -8.29 -10.59
CA ILE A 92 1.43 -9.64 -11.13
C ILE A 92 -0.01 -10.11 -10.90
N SER A 93 -0.51 -9.96 -9.66
CA SER A 93 -1.85 -10.40 -9.29
C SER A 93 -2.94 -9.68 -10.09
N ASN A 94 -2.80 -8.37 -10.28
CA ASN A 94 -3.75 -7.58 -11.07
C ASN A 94 -3.77 -8.00 -12.55
N ILE A 95 -2.62 -8.29 -13.15
CA ILE A 95 -2.55 -8.78 -14.54
C ILE A 95 -3.26 -10.13 -14.65
N LEU A 96 -2.93 -11.08 -13.77
CA LEU A 96 -3.52 -12.41 -13.80
C LEU A 96 -5.04 -12.38 -13.55
N LEU A 97 -5.49 -11.56 -12.59
CA LEU A 97 -6.91 -11.39 -12.31
C LEU A 97 -7.66 -10.73 -13.47
N TYR A 98 -7.07 -9.72 -14.12
CA TYR A 98 -7.67 -9.09 -15.29
C TYR A 98 -7.82 -10.09 -16.44
N GLN A 99 -6.81 -10.91 -16.71
CA GLN A 99 -6.90 -11.94 -17.75
C GLN A 99 -7.97 -12.97 -17.45
N GLN A 100 -7.97 -13.48 -16.22
CA GLN A 100 -9.03 -14.38 -15.76
C GLN A 100 -10.41 -13.74 -15.92
N ALA A 101 -10.58 -12.48 -15.53
CA ALA A 101 -11.84 -11.77 -15.67
C ALA A 101 -12.27 -11.60 -17.14
N LYS A 102 -11.32 -11.28 -18.02
CA LYS A 102 -11.54 -11.12 -19.47
C LYS A 102 -11.99 -12.43 -20.11
N GLU A 103 -11.34 -13.55 -19.79
CA GLU A 103 -11.71 -14.88 -20.28
C GLU A 103 -13.12 -15.28 -19.84
N ASN A 104 -13.53 -14.93 -18.62
CA ASN A 104 -14.84 -15.30 -18.07
C ASN A 104 -16.02 -14.42 -18.51
N THR A 105 -15.76 -13.24 -19.08
CA THR A 105 -16.82 -12.24 -19.37
C THR A 105 -17.30 -12.26 -20.84
N GLY A 106 -16.54 -12.90 -21.75
CA GLY A 106 -16.89 -13.03 -23.17
C GLY A 106 -16.66 -11.77 -24.02
N GLU A 107 -17.09 -11.81 -25.29
CA GLU A 107 -16.90 -10.71 -26.25
C GLU A 107 -17.73 -9.45 -25.90
N GLY A 108 -17.22 -8.26 -26.23
CA GLY A 108 -17.93 -6.98 -26.05
C GLY A 108 -17.70 -6.27 -24.71
N ILE A 109 -16.94 -6.87 -23.79
CA ILE A 109 -16.64 -6.29 -22.48
C ILE A 109 -15.92 -4.95 -22.57
N GLU A 110 -15.00 -4.79 -23.54
CA GLU A 110 -14.23 -3.56 -23.71
C GLU A 110 -15.13 -2.34 -23.98
N GLN A 111 -16.22 -2.54 -24.73
CA GLN A 111 -17.18 -1.47 -25.00
C GLN A 111 -18.06 -1.17 -23.79
N MET A 112 -18.37 -2.17 -22.96
CA MET A 112 -19.13 -1.97 -21.72
C MET A 112 -18.32 -1.21 -20.65
N LEU A 113 -16.99 -1.38 -20.63
CA LEU A 113 -16.09 -0.71 -19.68
C LEU A 113 -15.80 0.76 -20.04
N GLU A 114 -16.08 1.18 -21.28
CA GLU A 114 -15.74 2.51 -21.77
C GLU A 114 -16.38 3.63 -20.93
N ARG A 115 -17.71 3.56 -20.73
CA ARG A 115 -18.45 4.58 -19.98
C ARG A 115 -18.06 4.63 -18.48
N PRO A 116 -17.94 3.50 -17.77
CA PRO A 116 -17.39 3.47 -16.41
C PRO A 116 -15.98 4.08 -16.32
N ALA A 117 -15.07 3.72 -17.23
CA ALA A 117 -13.71 4.25 -17.24
C ALA A 117 -13.68 5.77 -17.45
N GLU A 118 -14.53 6.31 -18.34
CA GLU A 118 -14.67 7.77 -18.50
C GLU A 118 -15.21 8.46 -17.25
N ALA A 119 -16.09 7.80 -16.51
CA ALA A 119 -16.59 8.35 -15.26
C ALA A 119 -15.46 8.49 -14.23
N GLU A 120 -14.55 7.51 -14.18
CA GLU A 120 -13.38 7.56 -13.32
C GLU A 120 -12.35 8.62 -13.78
N VAL A 121 -12.15 8.81 -15.09
CA VAL A 121 -11.36 9.93 -15.62
C VAL A 121 -11.91 11.27 -15.13
N ARG A 122 -13.23 11.48 -15.25
CA ARG A 122 -13.88 12.71 -14.76
C ARG A 122 -13.74 12.85 -13.25
N ARG A 123 -13.93 11.78 -12.49
CA ARG A 123 -13.78 11.77 -11.03
C ARG A 123 -12.35 12.14 -10.62
N PHE A 124 -11.35 11.61 -11.33
CA PHE A 124 -9.95 11.95 -11.09
C PHE A 124 -9.71 13.45 -11.29
N ILE A 125 -10.18 14.03 -12.39
CA ILE A 125 -10.07 15.48 -12.68
C ILE A 125 -10.76 16.32 -11.58
N VAL A 126 -11.95 15.91 -11.12
CA VAL A 126 -12.66 16.56 -10.00
C VAL A 126 -11.85 16.52 -8.71
N GLY A 127 -11.08 15.45 -8.47
CA GLY A 127 -10.14 15.35 -7.34
C GLY A 127 -9.07 16.46 -7.32
N PHE A 128 -8.77 17.05 -8.48
CA PHE A 128 -7.89 18.22 -8.62
C PHE A 128 -8.67 19.54 -8.76
N GLY A 129 -9.91 19.59 -8.26
CA GLY A 129 -10.76 20.77 -8.33
C GLY A 129 -11.24 21.10 -9.74
N GLY A 130 -11.25 20.12 -10.65
CA GLY A 130 -11.60 20.33 -12.06
C GLY A 130 -10.45 20.84 -12.93
N ASP A 131 -9.25 21.01 -12.36
CA ASP A 131 -8.07 21.50 -13.08
C ASP A 131 -7.42 20.37 -13.91
N TYR A 132 -7.77 20.34 -15.19
CA TYR A 132 -7.28 19.32 -16.13
C TYR A 132 -5.76 19.27 -16.23
N ILE A 133 -5.10 20.43 -16.22
CA ILE A 133 -3.63 20.52 -16.37
C ILE A 133 -2.95 19.94 -15.14
N LYS A 134 -3.44 20.26 -13.93
CA LYS A 134 -2.91 19.66 -12.70
C LYS A 134 -3.14 18.16 -12.65
N ALA A 135 -4.32 17.69 -13.07
CA ALA A 135 -4.62 16.26 -13.13
C ALA A 135 -3.69 15.54 -14.12
N GLU A 136 -3.46 16.11 -15.31
CA GLU A 136 -2.55 15.55 -16.30
C GLU A 136 -1.10 15.54 -15.79
N GLN A 137 -0.66 16.60 -15.10
CA GLN A 137 0.66 16.62 -14.47
C GLN A 137 0.81 15.53 -13.40
N ALA A 138 -0.24 15.23 -12.64
CA ALA A 138 -0.23 14.14 -11.68
C ALA A 138 -0.09 12.76 -12.36
N LEU A 139 -0.78 12.53 -13.48
CA LEU A 139 -0.62 11.30 -14.26
C LEU A 139 0.78 11.17 -14.85
N LYS A 140 1.35 12.26 -15.38
CA LYS A 140 2.72 12.26 -15.92
C LYS A 140 3.77 11.92 -14.85
N ARG A 141 3.57 12.35 -13.60
CA ARG A 141 4.42 11.94 -12.47
C ARG A 141 4.33 10.45 -12.16
N GLN A 142 3.26 9.79 -12.59
CA GLN A 142 3.05 8.35 -12.52
C GLN A 142 3.37 7.66 -13.86
N GLY A 143 4.01 8.37 -14.81
CA GLY A 143 4.40 7.82 -16.11
C GLY A 143 3.24 7.44 -17.02
N MET A 144 2.05 7.99 -16.79
CA MET A 144 0.85 7.71 -17.56
C MET A 144 0.36 8.94 -18.32
N ASN A 145 -0.21 8.70 -19.49
CA ASN A 145 -1.09 9.67 -20.15
C ASN A 145 -2.58 9.31 -19.90
N TRP A 146 -3.49 10.10 -20.45
CA TRP A 146 -4.93 9.87 -20.27
C TRP A 146 -5.45 8.57 -20.89
N ALA A 147 -4.89 8.14 -22.01
CA ALA A 147 -5.25 6.86 -22.63
C ALA A 147 -4.78 5.70 -21.75
N ASP A 148 -3.54 5.73 -21.27
CA ASP A 148 -3.00 4.72 -20.35
C ASP A 148 -3.84 4.64 -19.07
N PHE A 149 -4.19 5.80 -18.51
CA PHE A 149 -5.02 5.88 -17.32
C PHE A 149 -6.43 5.32 -17.57
N LYS A 150 -7.05 5.63 -18.70
CA LYS A 150 -8.38 5.09 -19.05
C LYS A 150 -8.33 3.57 -19.18
N GLU A 151 -7.33 3.03 -19.88
CA GLU A 151 -7.13 1.58 -20.01
C GLU A 151 -6.86 0.92 -18.65
N TYR A 152 -6.03 1.55 -17.81
CA TYR A 152 -5.82 1.10 -16.43
C TYR A 152 -7.13 1.03 -15.64
N GLN A 153 -7.97 2.07 -15.73
CA GLN A 153 -9.28 2.07 -15.06
C GLN A 153 -10.21 0.97 -15.58
N LYS A 154 -10.22 0.67 -16.89
CA LYS A 154 -10.98 -0.46 -17.44
C LYS A 154 -10.55 -1.79 -16.81
N LYS A 155 -9.23 -2.03 -16.73
CA LYS A 155 -8.68 -3.25 -16.12
C LYS A 155 -9.09 -3.38 -14.65
N MET A 156 -9.00 -2.28 -13.89
CA MET A 156 -9.39 -2.26 -12.48
C MET A 156 -10.88 -2.53 -12.29
N ILE A 157 -11.74 -1.88 -13.07
CA ILE A 157 -13.20 -2.06 -13.00
C ILE A 157 -13.61 -3.49 -13.33
N LEU A 158 -13.02 -4.07 -14.39
CA LEU A 158 -13.31 -5.46 -14.76
C LEU A 158 -12.87 -6.44 -13.67
N THR A 159 -11.68 -6.22 -13.11
CA THR A 159 -11.13 -7.06 -12.03
C THR A 159 -11.99 -6.99 -10.78
N GLU A 160 -12.43 -5.79 -10.38
CA GLU A 160 -13.30 -5.59 -9.23
C GLU A 160 -14.67 -6.25 -9.44
N TYR A 161 -15.26 -6.08 -10.63
CA TYR A 161 -16.52 -6.74 -10.99
C TYR A 161 -16.39 -8.27 -10.91
N TYR A 162 -15.31 -8.82 -11.48
CA TYR A 162 -15.05 -10.25 -11.44
C TYR A 162 -14.85 -10.73 -10.01
N ALA A 163 -14.02 -10.06 -9.20
CA ALA A 163 -13.81 -10.42 -7.80
C ALA A 163 -15.13 -10.40 -7.02
N ALA A 164 -15.96 -9.37 -7.20
CA ALA A 164 -17.29 -9.29 -6.59
C ALA A 164 -18.23 -10.42 -7.04
N SER A 165 -18.13 -10.84 -8.31
CA SER A 165 -18.93 -11.96 -8.84
C SER A 165 -18.55 -13.32 -8.24
N GLN A 166 -17.29 -13.48 -7.81
CA GLN A 166 -16.80 -14.69 -7.15
C GLN A 166 -17.15 -14.73 -5.66
N LEU A 167 -17.53 -13.60 -5.06
CA LEU A 167 -17.98 -13.59 -3.67
C LEU A 167 -19.30 -14.35 -3.56
N PRO A 168 -19.46 -15.21 -2.53
CA PRO A 168 -20.74 -15.87 -2.30
C PRO A 168 -21.82 -14.81 -2.12
N LYS A 169 -22.95 -14.98 -2.81
CA LYS A 169 -24.15 -14.17 -2.58
C LYS A 169 -24.66 -14.48 -1.17
N THR A 170 -24.18 -13.73 -0.19
CA THR A 170 -24.62 -13.89 1.20
C THR A 170 -26.06 -13.43 1.28
N GLY A 171 -26.92 -14.27 1.89
CA GLY A 171 -28.28 -13.87 2.25
C GLY A 171 -28.30 -12.67 3.21
N PRO A 172 -29.48 -12.14 3.55
CA PRO A 172 -29.58 -11.02 4.48
C PRO A 172 -28.93 -11.39 5.82
N VAL A 173 -28.01 -10.54 6.29
CA VAL A 173 -27.36 -10.71 7.59
C VAL A 173 -28.40 -10.46 8.68
N THR A 174 -28.63 -11.44 9.53
CA THR A 174 -29.59 -11.35 10.62
C THR A 174 -29.02 -10.56 11.81
N TYR A 175 -29.90 -10.00 12.63
CA TYR A 175 -29.49 -9.36 13.89
C TYR A 175 -28.68 -10.31 14.79
N SER A 176 -29.03 -11.60 14.82
CA SER A 176 -28.35 -12.59 15.65
C SER A 176 -26.91 -12.85 15.20
N GLU A 177 -26.66 -12.86 13.88
CA GLU A 177 -25.33 -13.02 13.30
C GLU A 177 -24.47 -11.79 13.57
N LEU A 178 -25.03 -10.58 13.40
CA LEU A 178 -24.34 -9.34 13.75
C LEU A 178 -23.93 -9.31 15.23
N ARG A 179 -24.86 -9.64 16.14
CA ARG A 179 -24.59 -9.66 17.57
C ARG A 179 -23.54 -10.72 17.93
N THR A 180 -23.59 -11.89 17.29
CA THR A 180 -22.60 -12.95 17.48
C THR A 180 -21.22 -12.52 17.01
N SER A 181 -21.14 -11.90 15.82
CA SER A 181 -19.89 -11.37 15.27
C SER A 181 -19.32 -10.26 16.16
N TYR A 182 -20.14 -9.30 16.58
CA TYR A 182 -19.75 -8.24 17.52
C TYR A 182 -19.21 -8.83 18.82
N ASN A 183 -19.94 -9.75 19.46
CA ASN A 183 -19.49 -10.34 20.72
C ASN A 183 -18.18 -11.13 20.59
N ARG A 184 -17.89 -11.68 19.40
CA ARG A 184 -16.65 -12.39 19.11
C ARG A 184 -15.45 -11.45 18.98
N THR A 185 -15.65 -10.23 18.49
CA THR A 185 -14.55 -9.31 18.12
C THR A 185 -14.52 -7.99 18.91
N LYS A 186 -15.48 -7.77 19.79
CA LYS A 186 -15.64 -6.52 20.56
C LYS A 186 -14.38 -6.14 21.36
N ASP A 187 -13.69 -7.11 21.93
CA ASP A 187 -12.56 -6.82 22.80
C ASP A 187 -11.29 -6.47 22.00
N GLU A 188 -11.23 -6.88 20.73
CA GLU A 188 -10.09 -6.59 19.84
C GLU A 188 -10.26 -5.26 19.11
N PHE A 189 -11.45 -4.99 18.57
CA PHE A 189 -11.67 -3.82 17.70
C PHE A 189 -12.49 -2.70 18.33
N PHE A 190 -13.21 -2.97 19.42
CA PHE A 190 -14.15 -2.01 20.01
C PHE A 190 -13.80 -1.65 21.46
N ALA A 191 -12.87 -2.36 22.10
CA ALA A 191 -12.36 -1.99 23.40
C ALA A 191 -11.40 -0.82 23.26
N ILE A 192 -11.85 0.36 23.69
CA ILE A 192 -10.96 1.50 23.89
C ILE A 192 -10.46 1.42 25.33
N PRO A 193 -9.15 1.17 25.57
CA PRO A 193 -8.63 1.14 26.92
C PRO A 193 -8.86 2.51 27.57
N ALA A 194 -9.42 2.51 28.78
CA ALA A 194 -9.60 3.73 29.54
C ALA A 194 -8.21 4.32 29.85
N ALA A 195 -7.87 5.42 29.18
CA ALA A 195 -6.62 6.13 29.38
C ALA A 195 -6.91 7.51 29.95
N ILE A 196 -6.44 7.77 31.18
CA ILE A 196 -6.46 9.09 31.77
C ILE A 196 -5.09 9.71 31.52
N LYS A 197 -5.05 10.79 30.74
CA LYS A 197 -3.82 11.56 30.50
C LYS A 197 -3.78 12.72 31.50
N LEU A 198 -3.11 12.50 32.62
CA LEU A 198 -2.84 13.55 33.60
C LEU A 198 -1.61 14.35 33.18
N ARG A 199 -1.68 15.68 33.35
CA ARG A 199 -0.51 16.55 33.33
C ARG A 199 -0.36 17.07 34.75
N LEU A 200 0.71 16.68 35.42
CA LEU A 200 1.08 17.22 36.71
C LEU A 200 1.95 18.46 36.46
N ILE A 201 1.53 19.60 36.99
CA ILE A 201 2.37 20.79 37.09
C ILE A 201 2.73 20.89 38.57
N ASP A 202 4.00 20.66 38.88
CA ASP A 202 4.54 20.89 40.21
C ASP A 202 5.06 22.33 40.27
N ILE A 203 4.54 23.10 41.22
CA ILE A 203 4.94 24.49 41.42
C ILE A 203 5.76 24.54 42.69
N GLU A 204 7.08 24.67 42.53
CA GLU A 204 7.99 24.90 43.65
C GLU A 204 8.00 26.39 44.02
N PRO A 205 7.36 26.81 45.13
CA PRO A 205 7.21 28.23 45.45
C PRO A 205 8.57 28.92 45.64
N ALA A 206 9.59 28.18 46.10
CA ALA A 206 10.93 28.69 46.32
C ALA A 206 11.62 29.18 45.03
N LYS A 207 11.26 28.61 43.87
CA LYS A 207 11.84 28.93 42.54
C LYS A 207 11.07 29.99 41.77
N LEU A 208 9.96 30.50 42.31
CA LEU A 208 9.22 31.59 41.68
C LEU A 208 10.02 32.89 41.75
N GLU A 209 10.24 33.50 40.59
CA GLU A 209 10.78 34.85 40.50
C GLU A 209 9.70 35.84 40.94
N VAL A 210 9.97 36.56 42.03
CA VAL A 210 9.03 37.53 42.59
C VAL A 210 9.46 38.92 42.15
N ALA A 211 8.57 39.65 41.48
CA ALA A 211 8.83 41.03 41.05
C ALA A 211 8.89 42.02 42.24
N ASP A 212 8.20 41.71 43.35
CA ASP A 212 8.18 42.50 44.59
C ASP A 212 8.75 41.67 45.76
N PRO A 213 9.85 42.12 46.41
CA PRO A 213 10.45 41.43 47.55
C PRO A 213 9.52 41.22 48.76
N ASN A 214 8.42 41.96 48.85
CA ASN A 214 7.46 41.87 49.96
C ASN A 214 6.30 40.91 49.69
N GLN A 215 6.23 40.33 48.49
CA GLN A 215 5.13 39.45 48.11
C GLN A 215 5.42 37.99 48.50
N ASP A 216 4.46 37.34 49.15
CA ASP A 216 4.62 35.94 49.57
C ASP A 216 4.60 35.00 48.36
N ARG A 217 5.70 34.26 48.18
CA ARG A 217 5.87 33.24 47.14
C ARG A 217 4.84 32.13 47.23
N LEU A 218 4.38 31.82 48.44
CA LEU A 218 3.40 30.74 48.67
C LEU A 218 2.01 31.15 48.17
N GLU A 219 1.62 32.41 48.37
CA GLU A 219 0.38 32.95 47.79
C GLU A 219 0.44 33.06 46.26
N GLN A 220 1.60 33.40 45.67
CA GLN A 220 1.76 33.41 44.22
C GLN A 220 1.65 31.99 43.62
N ALA A 221 2.31 31.00 44.24
CA ALA A 221 2.23 29.61 43.79
C ALA A 221 0.79 29.09 43.78
N ARG A 222 0.00 29.44 44.81
CA ARG A 222 -1.43 29.09 44.88
C ARG A 222 -2.30 29.75 43.81
N LYS A 223 -1.88 30.90 43.26
CA LYS A 223 -2.59 31.58 42.16
C LYS A 223 -2.26 30.98 40.79
N LEU A 224 -1.17 30.23 40.67
CA LEU A 224 -0.70 29.62 39.43
C LEU A 224 -1.14 28.15 39.27
N ALA A 225 -1.54 27.50 40.37
CA ALA A 225 -2.14 26.17 40.41
C ALA A 225 -3.65 26.23 40.12
#